data_AF-A0A932EN79-F1
#
_entry.id   AF-A0A932EN79-F1
#
_cell.length_a   1.000
_cell.length_b   1.000
_cell.length_c   1.000
_cell.angle_alpha   90.00
_cell.angle_beta   90.00
_cell.angle_gamma   90.00
#
_symmetry.space_group_name_H-M   'P 1'
#
loop_
_entity.id
_entity.type
_entity.pdbx_description
1 polymer ?
#
loop_
_entity_poly.entity_id
_entity_poly.type
_entity_poly.pdbx_seq_one_letter_code
_entity_poly.pdbx_strand_id
1 'polypeptide(L)'
;MKDPKTFLTKLNWKINGRVFGWGASPEADWKIIFISTAALIVLIVILSVFMFRQIDKEGIFITEKPTGQEKRALDTSLLKETVLYYQQKALELKKVKESVFKTADPSL
;
A
#
# COMPACT_ATOMS: atom_id res chain seq x y z
N MET A 1 34.34 -6.81 -6.30
CA MET A 1 33.45 -7.10 -5.16
C MET A 1 34.30 -7.26 -3.93
N LYS A 2 34.13 -6.43 -2.90
CA LYS A 2 34.88 -6.53 -1.63
C LYS A 2 34.09 -7.44 -0.69
N ASP A 3 34.69 -8.55 -0.28
CA ASP A 3 34.06 -9.55 0.59
C ASP A 3 33.64 -8.95 1.95
N PRO A 4 32.35 -8.99 2.33
CA PRO A 4 31.88 -8.45 3.61
C PRO A 4 32.46 -9.20 4.82
N LYS A 5 32.93 -10.45 4.63
CA LYS A 5 33.54 -11.27 5.69
C LYS A 5 34.89 -10.74 6.19
N THR A 6 35.66 -10.04 5.34
CA THR A 6 36.97 -9.50 5.73
C THR A 6 36.87 -8.19 6.50
N PHE A 7 35.72 -7.49 6.43
CA PHE A 7 35.50 -6.25 7.15
C PHE A 7 35.25 -6.46 8.65
N LEU A 8 34.58 -7.57 9.01
CA LEU A 8 34.26 -7.90 10.40
C LEU A 8 35.48 -8.42 11.18
N THR A 9 36.41 -9.11 10.52
CA THR A 9 37.61 -9.68 11.15
C THR A 9 38.65 -8.63 11.54
N LYS A 10 38.61 -7.43 10.92
CA LYS A 10 39.52 -6.32 11.24
C LYS A 10 39.03 -5.45 12.42
N LEU A 11 37.81 -5.69 12.91
CA LEU A 11 37.19 -4.94 13.98
C LEU A 11 37.58 -5.54 15.33
N ASN A 12 38.86 -5.40 15.69
CA ASN A 12 39.40 -5.91 16.95
C ASN A 12 38.87 -5.06 18.13
N TRP A 13 37.70 -5.43 18.68
CA TRP A 13 36.95 -4.71 19.72
C TRP A 13 37.57 -4.76 21.13
N LYS A 14 38.83 -5.19 21.26
CA LYS A 14 39.48 -5.37 22.56
C LYS A 14 40.46 -4.22 22.82
N ILE A 15 40.02 -3.21 23.57
CA ILE A 15 40.89 -2.18 24.13
C ILE A 15 41.15 -2.56 25.59
N ASN A 16 42.39 -2.92 25.94
CA ASN A 16 42.83 -3.25 27.31
C ASN A 16 41.99 -4.30 28.07
N GLY A 17 41.63 -5.42 27.42
CA GLY A 17 41.02 -6.56 28.10
C GLY A 17 39.55 -6.37 28.52
N ARG A 18 38.98 -5.17 28.37
CA ARG A 18 37.57 -4.88 28.60
C ARG A 18 36.88 -4.68 27.26
N VAL A 19 35.80 -5.41 27.05
CA VAL A 19 34.97 -5.25 25.86
C VAL A 19 34.23 -3.92 26.06
N PHE A 20 34.60 -2.91 25.28
CA PHE A 20 33.82 -1.68 25.16
C PHE A 20 33.66 -0.86 26.46
N GLY A 21 34.69 -0.75 27.30
CA GLY A 21 34.65 0.12 28.49
C GLY A 21 33.64 -0.29 29.58
N TRP A 22 32.93 -1.40 29.41
CA TRP A 22 31.97 -1.93 30.39
C TRP A 22 32.68 -2.21 31.70
N GLY A 23 32.15 -1.68 32.81
CA GLY A 23 32.75 -1.79 34.14
C GLY A 23 33.97 -0.90 34.37
N ALA A 24 34.21 0.11 33.53
CA ALA A 24 35.21 1.15 33.79
C ALA A 24 34.73 2.19 34.81
N SER A 25 33.47 2.63 34.69
CA SER A 25 32.78 3.46 35.67
C SER A 25 31.28 3.43 35.41
N PRO A 26 30.43 3.57 36.44
CA PRO A 26 28.97 3.63 36.26
C PRO A 26 28.54 4.73 35.28
N GLU A 27 29.23 5.88 35.29
CA GLU A 27 28.96 7.01 34.39
C GLU A 27 29.24 6.70 32.92
N ALA A 28 30.32 5.97 32.64
CA ALA A 28 30.66 5.55 31.28
C ALA A 28 29.63 4.54 30.76
N ASP A 29 29.22 3.59 31.60
CA ASP A 29 28.23 2.56 31.24
C ASP A 29 26.87 3.20 30.91
N TRP A 30 26.41 4.18 31.70
CA TRP A 30 25.19 4.94 31.40
C TRP A 30 25.26 5.73 30.10
N LYS A 31 26.41 6.34 29.78
CA LYS A 31 26.62 7.04 28.50
C LYS A 31 26.54 6.06 27.32
N ILE A 32 27.14 4.87 27.46
CA ILE A 32 27.09 3.83 26.42
C ILE A 32 25.65 3.36 26.19
N ILE A 33 24.88 3.11 27.25
CA ILE A 33 23.46 2.74 27.14
C ILE A 33 22.66 3.85 26.44
N PHE A 34 22.89 5.11 26.81
CA PHE A 34 22.20 6.23 26.20
C PHE A 34 22.51 6.37 24.71
N ILE A 35 23.79 6.34 24.34
CA ILE A 35 24.25 6.47 22.96
C ILE A 35 23.75 5.30 22.11
N SER A 36 23.81 4.07 22.62
CA SER A 36 23.32 2.88 21.91
C SER A 36 21.81 2.95 21.70
N THR A 37 21.05 3.39 22.71
CA THR A 37 19.59 3.57 22.60
C THR A 37 19.25 4.65 21.57
N ALA A 38 19.95 5.79 21.61
CA ALA A 38 19.74 6.86 20.64
C ALA A 38 20.06 6.42 19.20
N ALA A 39 21.16 5.69 19.00
CA ALA A 39 21.53 5.12 17.71
C ALA A 39 20.48 4.11 17.21
N LEU A 40 19.93 3.28 18.11
CA LEU A 40 18.86 2.33 17.79
C LEU A 40 17.58 3.05 17.35
N ILE A 41 17.19 4.13 18.06
CA ILE A 41 16.02 4.93 17.68
C ILE A 41 16.20 5.53 16.29
N VAL A 42 17.37 6.11 16.00
CA VAL A 42 17.67 6.66 14.67
C VAL A 42 17.58 5.58 13.59
N LEU A 43 18.12 4.38 13.86
CA LEU A 43 18.02 3.24 12.95
C LEU A 43 16.56 2.85 12.69
N ILE A 44 15.74 2.77 13.73
CA ILE A 44 14.31 2.44 13.63
C ILE A 44 13.60 3.48 12.77
N VAL A 45 13.83 4.78 12.99
CA VAL A 45 13.22 5.85 12.19
C VAL A 45 13.60 5.72 10.72
N ILE A 46 14.87 5.46 10.41
CA ILE A 46 15.34 5.26 9.04
C ILE A 46 14.65 4.05 8.40
N LEU A 47 14.56 2.93 9.12
CA LEU A 47 13.87 1.72 8.64
C LEU A 47 12.38 1.96 8.44
N SER A 48 11.72 2.69 9.33
CA SER A 48 10.31 3.06 9.19
C SER A 48 10.07 3.91 7.94
N VAL A 49 10.92 4.92 7.68
CA VAL A 49 10.83 5.75 6.46
C VAL A 49 11.11 4.92 5.21
N PHE A 50 12.09 4.01 5.27
CA PHE A 50 12.39 3.09 4.17
C PHE A 50 11.21 2.16 3.86
N MET A 51 10.64 1.54 4.89
CA MET A 51 9.45 0.68 4.77
C MET A 51 8.26 1.47 4.23
N PHE A 52 8.02 2.69 4.73
CA PHE A 52 6.96 3.56 4.23
C PHE A 52 7.12 3.84 2.74
N ARG A 53 8.32 4.19 2.27
CA ARG A 53 8.60 4.35 0.84
C ARG A 53 8.43 3.07 0.04
N GLN A 54 8.74 1.91 0.62
CA GLN A 54 8.59 0.63 -0.08
C GLN A 54 7.11 0.21 -0.19
N ILE A 55 6.30 0.51 0.83
CA ILE A 55 4.85 0.30 0.84
C ILE A 55 4.17 1.23 -0.16
N ASP A 56 4.53 2.52 -0.16
CA ASP A 56 4.00 3.53 -1.10
C ASP A 56 4.30 3.17 -2.57
N LYS A 57 5.44 2.51 -2.82
CA LYS A 57 5.82 1.98 -4.14
C LYS A 57 5.21 0.60 -4.46
N GLU A 58 4.18 0.18 -3.71
CA GLU A 58 3.46 -1.10 -3.90
C GLU A 58 4.32 -2.37 -3.76
N GLY A 59 5.52 -2.28 -3.16
CA GLY A 59 6.47 -3.41 -3.11
C GLY A 59 6.10 -4.53 -2.12
N ILE A 60 5.19 -4.27 -1.17
CA ILE A 60 4.84 -5.23 -0.09
C ILE A 60 3.49 -5.91 -0.35
N PHE A 61 2.65 -5.33 -1.22
CA PHE A 61 1.45 -5.98 -1.72
C PHE A 61 1.67 -6.36 -3.18
N ILE A 62 2.48 -7.39 -3.40
CA ILE A 62 2.29 -8.25 -4.57
C ILE A 62 1.00 -9.04 -4.31
N THR A 63 -0.15 -8.35 -4.30
CA THR A 63 -1.28 -8.94 -5.03
C THR A 63 -0.73 -9.17 -6.41
N GLU A 64 -0.85 -10.37 -6.95
CA GLU A 64 -0.74 -10.66 -8.36
C GLU A 64 -1.53 -9.60 -9.12
N LYS A 65 -0.91 -8.46 -9.42
CA LYS A 65 -1.48 -7.46 -10.29
C LYS A 65 -1.23 -8.08 -11.65
N PRO A 66 -2.26 -8.55 -12.37
CA PRO A 66 -2.07 -8.74 -13.78
C PRO A 66 -1.55 -7.39 -14.28
N THR A 67 -0.40 -7.41 -14.92
CA THR A 67 0.03 -6.39 -15.89
C THR A 67 -1.20 -5.96 -16.68
N GLY A 68 -1.83 -4.86 -16.28
CA GLY A 68 -3.20 -4.57 -16.69
C GLY A 68 -3.80 -3.31 -16.06
N GLN A 69 -2.95 -2.43 -15.53
CA GLN A 69 -3.31 -1.01 -15.34
C GLN A 69 -2.82 -0.18 -16.53
N GLU A 70 -3.05 -0.68 -17.74
CA GLU A 70 -3.54 0.25 -18.75
C GLU A 70 -4.97 0.56 -18.34
N LYS A 71 -5.16 1.77 -17.82
CA LYS A 71 -6.43 2.49 -17.69
C LYS A 71 -7.61 1.68 -18.24
N ARG A 72 -8.48 1.14 -17.39
CA ARG A 72 -9.87 0.88 -17.79
C ARG A 72 -10.45 2.25 -18.17
N ALA A 73 -10.14 2.71 -19.38
CA ALA A 73 -10.84 3.79 -20.03
C ALA A 73 -12.29 3.35 -19.96
N LEU A 74 -13.10 4.15 -19.26
CA LEU A 74 -14.54 3.96 -19.16
C LEU A 74 -15.03 3.59 -20.56
N ASP A 75 -15.55 2.37 -20.72
CA ASP A 75 -15.94 1.89 -22.04
C ASP A 75 -17.19 2.65 -22.48
N THR A 76 -16.94 3.77 -23.17
CA THR A 76 -17.97 4.70 -23.63
C THR A 76 -18.97 4.02 -24.56
N SER A 77 -18.58 2.89 -25.18
CA SER A 77 -19.47 2.09 -26.02
C SER A 77 -20.56 1.42 -25.17
N LEU A 78 -20.18 0.75 -24.08
CA LEU A 78 -21.10 0.08 -23.16
C LEU A 78 -22.00 1.09 -22.44
N LEU A 79 -21.45 2.26 -22.06
CA LEU A 79 -22.24 3.34 -21.48
C LEU A 79 -23.28 3.88 -22.48
N LYS A 80 -22.88 4.11 -23.73
CA LYS A 80 -23.79 4.59 -24.78
C LYS A 80 -24.87 3.57 -25.10
N GLU A 81 -24.54 2.29 -25.14
CA GLU A 81 -25.50 1.20 -25.32
C GLU A 81 -26.50 1.15 -24.17
N THR A 82 -26.03 1.26 -22.93
CA THR A 82 -26.90 1.28 -21.74
C THR A 82 -27.86 2.48 -21.77
N VAL A 83 -27.36 3.67 -22.11
CA VAL A 83 -28.21 4.87 -22.23
C VAL A 83 -29.26 4.71 -23.33
N LEU A 84 -28.88 4.20 -24.50
CA LEU A 84 -29.80 3.94 -25.61
C LEU A 84 -30.86 2.90 -25.24
N TYR A 85 -30.47 1.82 -24.56
CA TYR A 85 -31.38 0.79 -24.07
C TYR A 85 -32.48 1.36 -23.17
N TYR A 86 -32.10 2.19 -22.18
CA TYR A 86 -33.07 2.80 -21.28
C TYR A 86 -33.95 3.85 -21.96
N GLN A 87 -33.41 4.60 -22.92
CA GLN A 87 -34.21 5.55 -23.72
C GLN A 87 -35.26 4.82 -24.56
N GLN A 88 -34.89 3.72 -25.21
CA GLN A 88 -35.82 2.91 -25.99
C GLN A 88 -36.89 2.28 -25.09
N LYS A 89 -36.50 1.74 -23.93
CA LYS A 89 -37.45 1.21 -22.94
C LYS A 89 -38.42 2.25 -22.43
N ALA A 90 -37.98 3.48 -22.20
CA ALA A 90 -38.86 4.57 -21.79
C ALA A 90 -39.91 4.90 -22.87
N LEU A 91 -39.53 4.88 -24.15
CA LEU A 91 -40.47 5.07 -25.26
C LEU A 91 -41.46 3.91 -25.39
N GLU A 92 -41.01 2.66 -25.22
CA GLU A 92 -41.89 1.49 -25.20
C GLU A 92 -42.91 1.59 -24.07
N LEU A 93 -42.47 1.93 -22.85
CA LEU A 93 -43.37 2.09 -21.70
C LEU A 93 -44.34 3.27 -21.87
N LYS A 94 -43.92 4.34 -22.53
CA LYS A 94 -44.80 5.47 -22.85
C LYS A 94 -45.88 5.08 -23.85
N LYS A 95 -45.53 4.34 -24.90
CA LYS A 95 -46.50 3.78 -25.87
C LYS A 95 -47.48 2.82 -25.19
N VAL A 96 -46.99 1.96 -24.30
CA VAL A 96 -47.84 1.06 -23.50
C VAL A 96 -48.80 1.88 -22.63
N LYS A 97 -48.29 2.89 -21.91
CA LYS A 97 -49.12 3.79 -21.08
C LYS A 97 -50.18 4.56 -21.90
N GLU A 98 -49.83 5.01 -23.09
CA GLU A 98 -50.77 5.69 -23.99
C GLU A 98 -51.79 4.72 -24.62
N SER A 99 -51.44 3.43 -24.76
CA SER A 99 -52.34 2.38 -25.24
C SER A 99 -53.32 1.82 -24.20
N VAL A 100 -53.22 2.24 -22.93
CA VAL A 100 -54.03 1.73 -21.78
C VAL A 100 -55.48 2.25 -21.73
N PHE A 101 -56.05 2.73 -22.84
CA PHE A 101 -57.50 2.95 -22.93
C PHE A 101 -58.17 2.13 -24.03
N LYS A 102 -58.61 0.92 -23.64
CA LYS A 102 -59.99 0.41 -23.77
C LYS A 102 -60.07 -1.04 -23.24
N THR A 103 -59.83 -1.24 -21.95
CA THR A 103 -60.42 -2.39 -21.27
C THR A 103 -61.55 -1.84 -20.42
N ALA A 104 -62.78 -1.98 -20.92
CA ALA A 104 -63.96 -1.80 -20.10
C ALA A 104 -63.89 -2.79 -18.96
N ASP A 105 -64.12 -2.31 -17.75
CA ASP A 105 -64.26 -3.14 -16.56
C ASP A 105 -65.42 -4.14 -16.79
N PRO A 106 -65.17 -5.46 -16.81
CA PRO A 106 -66.22 -6.45 -17.02
C PRO A 106 -67.11 -6.66 -15.77
N SER A 107 -66.97 -5.83 -14.73
CA SER A 107 -67.77 -5.92 -13.49
C SER A 107 -68.89 -4.88 -13.36
N LEU A 108 -69.18 -4.09 -14.41
CA LEU A 108 -70.34 -3.18 -14.48
C LEU A 108 -71.48 -3.74 -15.36
#